data_AF-A0A5E3X414-F1
#
_entry.id   AF-A0A5E3X414-F1
#
_cell.length_a   1.000
_cell.length_b   1.000
_cell.length_c   1.000
_cell.angle_alpha   90.00
_cell.angle_beta   90.00
_cell.angle_gamma   90.00
#
_symmetry.space_group_name_H-M   'P 1'
#
loop_
_entity.id
_entity.type
_entity.pdbx_description
1 polymer ?
#
loop_
_entity_poly.entity_id
_entity_poly.type
_entity_poly.pdbx_seq_one_letter_code
_entity_poly.pdbx_strand_id
1 'polypeptide(L)'
;MPHSDDRPMDFSELYGYEYAVNISGAIGGPVTTTNMAIAEYNTALDGMPSATSRECFDGCIIAYIPDPDINYAEEALWFALVVSSNEHGGPVQIRPLLSGARLYALAQGNVPGIYNPDQLLHELQQAEVDGTAQLLICNAVHDLPYTDIRHVLTVGEFRTLNFDGTLAVRLQADGQTNIIET
;
A
#
# COMPACT_ATOMS: atom_id res chain seq x y z
N MET A 1 23.52 -13.68 11.78
CA MET A 1 23.22 -13.16 10.43
C MET A 1 21.76 -12.77 10.44
N PRO A 2 21.37 -11.56 10.03
CA PRO A 2 19.95 -11.23 9.93
C PRO A 2 19.30 -12.26 9.00
N HIS A 3 18.14 -12.80 9.39
CA HIS A 3 17.42 -13.75 8.57
C HIS A 3 17.08 -13.07 7.25
N SER A 4 17.07 -13.81 6.13
CA SER A 4 16.77 -13.28 4.80
C SER A 4 15.42 -12.56 4.70
N ASP A 5 14.57 -12.74 5.71
CA ASP A 5 13.25 -12.14 5.81
C ASP A 5 13.26 -10.75 6.48
N ASP A 6 14.36 -10.33 7.13
CA ASP A 6 14.51 -9.02 7.81
C ASP A 6 15.15 -7.94 6.93
N ARG A 7 15.56 -8.29 5.70
CA ARG A 7 16.19 -7.35 4.78
C ARG A 7 15.18 -6.42 4.09
N PRO A 8 15.63 -5.26 3.58
CA PRO A 8 14.84 -4.45 2.65
C PRO A 8 14.37 -5.29 1.46
N MET A 9 13.13 -5.07 1.05
CA MET A 9 12.47 -5.83 0.00
C MET A 9 13.17 -5.61 -1.36
N ASP A 10 13.47 -6.68 -2.08
CA ASP A 10 13.91 -6.64 -3.48
C ASP A 10 12.70 -7.00 -4.36
N PHE A 11 12.28 -6.08 -5.23
CA PHE A 11 11.11 -6.27 -6.09
C PHE A 11 11.21 -7.44 -7.05
N SER A 12 12.43 -7.85 -7.42
CA SER A 12 12.62 -9.03 -8.26
C SER A 12 12.16 -10.33 -7.59
N GLU A 13 11.90 -10.29 -6.28
CA GLU A 13 11.43 -11.43 -5.48
C GLU A 13 9.92 -11.40 -5.23
N LEU A 14 9.23 -10.33 -5.63
CA LEU A 14 7.79 -10.16 -5.50
C LEU A 14 7.11 -10.50 -6.84
N TYR A 15 6.97 -11.80 -7.12
CA TYR A 15 6.21 -12.30 -8.27
C TYR A 15 4.87 -11.54 -8.41
N GLY A 16 4.67 -10.84 -9.54
CA GLY A 16 3.45 -10.08 -9.85
C GLY A 16 3.57 -8.54 -9.73
N TYR A 17 4.56 -8.00 -9.01
CA TYR A 17 4.74 -6.54 -8.90
C TYR A 17 5.29 -5.90 -10.20
N GLU A 18 5.96 -6.67 -11.07
CA GLU A 18 6.69 -6.16 -12.24
C GLU A 18 5.83 -5.31 -13.21
N TYR A 19 4.53 -5.62 -13.33
CA TYR A 19 3.60 -4.91 -14.22
C TYR A 19 2.97 -3.67 -13.58
N ALA A 20 2.89 -3.65 -12.24
CA ALA A 20 2.34 -2.57 -11.45
C ALA A 20 3.36 -1.46 -11.15
N VAL A 21 4.64 -1.80 -11.29
CA VAL A 21 5.79 -1.02 -10.88
C VAL A 21 6.47 -0.52 -12.15
N ASN A 22 5.89 0.48 -12.79
CA ASN A 22 6.64 1.31 -13.74
C ASN A 22 7.60 2.23 -12.94
N ILE A 23 8.36 1.67 -11.98
CA ILE A 23 9.47 2.34 -11.29
C ILE A 23 10.63 2.32 -12.29
N SER A 24 10.47 3.11 -13.35
CA SER A 24 11.57 3.54 -14.21
C SER A 24 12.37 4.56 -13.40
N GLY A 25 13.29 4.10 -12.56
CA GLY A 25 14.16 5.00 -11.82
C GLY A 25 14.88 4.29 -10.70
N ALA A 26 16.14 4.67 -10.47
CA ALA A 26 16.94 4.18 -9.37
C ALA A 26 16.15 4.14 -8.05
N ILE A 27 16.49 3.19 -7.17
CA ILE A 27 16.09 3.23 -5.76
C ILE A 27 16.34 4.67 -5.27
N GLY A 28 15.26 5.43 -5.06
CA GLY A 28 15.32 6.80 -4.61
C GLY A 28 15.86 6.89 -3.19
N GLY A 29 16.17 8.10 -2.75
CA GLY A 29 16.74 8.34 -1.42
C GLY A 29 15.83 7.92 -0.26
N PRO A 30 16.34 8.00 0.98
CA PRO A 30 15.53 7.73 2.16
C PRO A 30 14.40 8.75 2.30
N VAL A 31 13.30 8.32 2.90
CA VAL A 31 12.30 9.22 3.48
C VAL A 31 12.98 10.04 4.58
N THR A 32 12.78 11.36 4.53
CA THR A 32 13.39 12.31 5.46
C THR A 32 12.35 13.07 6.28
N THR A 33 12.78 13.44 7.48
CA THR A 33 12.07 14.35 8.38
C THR A 33 12.18 15.80 7.90
N THR A 34 11.42 16.70 8.50
CA THR A 34 11.47 18.14 8.21
C THR A 34 12.85 18.78 8.43
N ASN A 35 13.72 18.15 9.23
CA ASN A 35 15.10 18.59 9.46
C ASN A 35 16.12 17.90 8.52
N MET A 36 15.65 17.22 7.46
CA MET A 36 16.47 16.45 6.52
C MET A 36 17.23 15.27 7.16
N ALA A 37 16.86 14.85 8.38
CA ALA A 37 17.34 13.60 8.95
C ALA A 37 16.54 12.42 8.39
N ILE A 38 17.17 11.26 8.23
CA ILE A 38 16.51 10.02 7.80
C ILE A 38 15.43 9.63 8.82
N ALA A 39 14.23 9.30 8.34
CA ALA A 39 13.16 8.80 9.18
C ALA A 39 13.38 7.32 9.51
N GLU A 40 13.45 7.01 10.81
CA GLU A 40 13.62 5.65 11.32
C GLU A 40 12.33 5.13 11.95
N TYR A 41 11.89 3.95 11.52
CA TYR A 41 10.69 3.26 11.98
C TYR A 41 11.08 2.08 12.87
N ASN A 42 10.59 2.08 14.10
CA ASN A 42 11.10 1.20 15.17
C ASN A 42 10.07 0.16 15.64
N THR A 43 9.00 -0.06 14.89
CA THR A 43 7.91 -0.98 15.26
C THR A 43 7.67 -2.00 14.16
N ALA A 44 7.57 -3.28 14.52
CA ALA A 44 7.17 -4.38 13.65
C ALA A 44 5.64 -4.36 13.40
N LEU A 45 5.17 -5.12 12.42
CA LEU A 45 3.75 -5.13 12.01
C LEU A 45 2.79 -5.55 13.14
N ASP A 46 3.26 -6.34 14.10
CA ASP A 46 2.50 -6.74 15.30
C ASP A 46 2.42 -5.64 16.39
N GLY A 47 3.04 -4.49 16.15
CA GLY A 47 3.09 -3.36 17.07
C GLY A 47 4.23 -3.42 18.10
N MET A 48 5.04 -4.48 18.11
CA MET A 48 6.17 -4.61 19.03
C MET A 48 7.39 -3.82 18.54
N PRO A 49 8.29 -3.39 19.44
CA PRO A 49 9.55 -2.77 19.04
C PRO A 49 10.35 -3.71 18.13
N SER A 50 10.82 -3.17 17.00
CA SER A 50 11.70 -3.91 16.10
C SER A 50 13.08 -4.08 16.73
N ALA A 51 13.76 -5.18 16.41
CA ALA A 51 15.14 -5.41 16.85
C ALA A 51 16.13 -4.41 16.24
N THR A 52 15.79 -3.85 15.08
CA THR A 52 16.58 -2.86 14.34
C THR A 52 15.68 -1.76 13.82
N SER A 53 16.13 -0.50 13.86
CA SER A 53 15.45 0.57 13.15
C SER A 53 15.37 0.24 11.66
N ARG A 54 14.26 0.62 11.04
CA ARG A 54 13.99 0.41 9.61
C ARG A 54 13.90 1.75 8.92
N GLU A 55 14.59 1.89 7.81
CA GLU A 55 14.53 3.07 6.94
C GLU A 55 13.53 2.80 5.82
N CYS A 56 12.84 3.85 5.37
CA CYS A 56 11.89 3.77 4.27
C CYS A 56 12.49 4.42 3.03
N PHE A 57 12.34 3.75 1.88
CA PHE A 57 12.82 4.22 0.58
C PHE A 57 11.75 3.97 -0.48
N ASP A 58 11.98 4.51 -1.67
CA ASP A 58 11.29 4.11 -2.88
C ASP A 58 11.32 2.58 -2.96
N GLY A 59 10.13 2.00 -2.99
CA GLY A 59 9.97 0.57 -3.07
C GLY A 59 9.59 -0.16 -1.80
N CYS A 60 9.64 0.49 -0.64
CA CYS A 60 9.16 -0.15 0.57
C CYS A 60 7.65 -0.40 0.50
N ILE A 61 7.23 -1.55 1.01
CA ILE A 61 5.84 -1.71 1.46
C ILE A 61 5.76 -1.18 2.88
N ILE A 62 4.78 -0.32 3.12
CA ILE A 62 4.55 0.30 4.42
C ILE A 62 3.16 -0.03 4.92
N ALA A 63 3.01 -0.03 6.25
CA ALA A 63 1.71 0.11 6.89
C ALA A 63 1.59 1.53 7.45
N TYR A 64 0.44 2.15 7.24
CA TYR A 64 0.16 3.53 7.62
C TYR A 64 -1.23 3.67 8.22
N ILE A 65 -1.45 4.81 8.89
CA ILE A 65 -2.71 5.13 9.57
C ILE A 65 -3.81 5.32 8.51
N PRO A 66 -4.94 4.60 8.61
CA PRO A 66 -6.10 4.84 7.76
C PRO A 66 -6.65 6.25 7.93
N ASP A 67 -7.04 6.86 6.81
CA ASP A 67 -7.75 8.13 6.85
C ASP A 67 -9.18 7.88 7.41
N PRO A 68 -9.53 8.47 8.57
CA PRO A 68 -10.80 8.20 9.24
C PRO A 68 -12.02 8.61 8.40
N ASP A 69 -11.88 9.57 7.48
CA ASP A 69 -13.00 10.04 6.66
C ASP A 69 -13.39 9.02 5.58
N ILE A 70 -12.48 8.10 5.25
CA ILE A 70 -12.64 7.12 4.16
C ILE A 70 -12.33 5.67 4.60
N ASN A 71 -12.25 5.42 5.91
CA ASN A 71 -12.05 4.08 6.50
C ASN A 71 -13.38 3.34 6.72
N TYR A 72 -14.09 3.06 5.63
CA TYR A 72 -15.41 2.43 5.65
C TYR A 72 -15.42 0.97 6.17
N ALA A 73 -14.27 0.31 6.17
CA ALA A 73 -14.11 -1.06 6.66
C ALA A 73 -13.53 -1.14 8.09
N GLU A 74 -13.40 0.01 8.78
CA GLU A 74 -12.89 0.09 10.16
C GLU A 74 -11.53 -0.61 10.36
N GLU A 75 -10.66 -0.53 9.36
CA GLU A 75 -9.36 -1.20 9.39
C GLU A 75 -8.42 -0.49 10.36
N ALA A 76 -7.55 -1.24 11.03
CA ALA A 76 -6.57 -0.67 11.96
C ALA A 76 -5.35 -0.08 11.26
N LEU A 77 -4.99 -0.64 10.10
CA LEU A 77 -3.83 -0.28 9.29
C LEU A 77 -4.17 -0.42 7.81
N TRP A 78 -3.60 0.45 6.99
CA TRP A 78 -3.59 0.32 5.54
C TRP A 78 -2.18 0.05 5.04
N PHE A 79 -2.09 -0.56 3.86
CA PHE A 79 -0.81 -0.91 3.23
C PHE A 79 -0.60 -0.12 1.96
N ALA A 80 0.65 0.20 1.64
CA ALA A 80 0.97 0.90 0.41
C ALA A 80 2.38 0.56 -0.08
N LEU A 81 2.57 0.65 -1.38
CA LEU A 81 3.87 0.72 -2.03
C LEU A 81 4.34 2.17 -2.05
N VAL A 82 5.55 2.43 -1.56
CA VAL A 82 6.22 3.73 -1.76
C VAL A 82 6.75 3.82 -3.18
N VAL A 83 6.32 4.81 -3.95
CA VAL A 83 6.75 5.03 -5.33
C VAL A 83 7.70 6.22 -5.49
N SER A 84 7.71 7.15 -4.53
CA SER A 84 8.73 8.20 -4.44
C SER A 84 8.86 8.70 -3.00
N SER A 85 10.09 8.74 -2.50
CA SER A 85 10.46 9.32 -1.21
C SER A 85 10.41 10.84 -1.22
N ASN A 86 10.39 11.42 -0.02
CA ASN A 86 10.36 12.86 0.18
C ASN A 86 11.75 13.44 0.50
N GLU A 87 12.82 12.90 -0.10
CA GLU A 87 14.20 13.32 0.21
C GLU A 87 14.45 14.83 -0.02
N HIS A 88 13.64 15.47 -0.87
CA HIS A 88 13.66 16.90 -1.15
C HIS A 88 12.56 17.70 -0.43
N GLY A 89 11.89 17.08 0.55
CA GLY A 89 10.76 17.64 1.28
C GLY A 89 9.40 17.31 0.67
N GLY A 90 8.35 17.56 1.44
CA GLY A 90 6.96 17.24 1.05
C GLY A 90 6.49 15.85 1.54
N PRO A 91 5.34 15.39 1.02
CA PRO A 91 4.81 14.07 1.33
C PRO A 91 5.56 12.97 0.59
N VAL A 92 5.47 11.75 1.12
CA VAL A 92 5.87 10.52 0.45
C VAL A 92 4.80 10.16 -0.57
N GLN A 93 5.20 9.79 -1.78
CA GLN A 93 4.26 9.35 -2.80
C GLN A 93 4.08 7.85 -2.73
N ILE A 94 2.82 7.41 -2.68
CA ILE A 94 2.46 6.01 -2.48
C ILE A 94 1.42 5.52 -3.48
N ARG A 95 1.40 4.20 -3.71
CA ARG A 95 0.28 3.47 -4.31
C ARG A 95 -0.39 2.63 -3.23
N PRO A 96 -1.61 2.98 -2.80
CA PRO A 96 -2.33 2.21 -1.79
C PRO A 96 -2.59 0.79 -2.26
N LEU A 97 -2.54 -0.14 -1.31
CA LEU A 97 -3.20 -1.43 -1.39
C LEU A 97 -4.59 -1.27 -0.75
N LEU A 98 -5.61 -1.77 -1.41
CA LEU A 98 -6.99 -1.80 -0.94
C LEU A 98 -7.34 -3.22 -0.55
N SER A 99 -7.86 -3.40 0.66
CA SER A 99 -8.37 -4.69 1.06
C SER A 99 -9.67 -5.02 0.34
N GLY A 100 -9.95 -6.32 0.16
CA GLY A 100 -11.26 -6.78 -0.30
C GLY A 100 -12.39 -6.23 0.59
N ALA A 101 -12.21 -6.22 1.91
CA ALA A 101 -13.20 -5.69 2.86
C ALA A 101 -13.51 -4.22 2.59
N ARG A 102 -12.48 -3.40 2.34
CA ARG A 102 -12.66 -2.00 1.95
C ARG A 102 -13.37 -1.87 0.60
N LEU A 103 -13.01 -2.68 -0.39
CA LEU A 103 -13.66 -2.66 -1.70
C LEU A 103 -15.15 -3.07 -1.62
N TYR A 104 -15.49 -4.10 -0.84
CA TYR A 104 -16.87 -4.46 -0.57
C TYR A 104 -17.62 -3.36 0.19
N ALA A 105 -16.99 -2.72 1.18
CA ALA A 105 -17.58 -1.60 1.90
C ALA A 105 -17.86 -0.40 0.97
N LEU A 106 -16.96 -0.12 0.02
CA LEU A 106 -17.16 0.90 -1.02
C LEU A 106 -18.32 0.54 -1.96
N ALA A 107 -18.41 -0.73 -2.39
CA ALA A 107 -19.41 -1.18 -3.34
C ALA A 107 -20.81 -1.36 -2.73
N GLN A 108 -20.89 -1.69 -1.43
CA GLN A 108 -22.16 -1.88 -0.70
C GLN A 108 -22.62 -0.61 0.02
N GLY A 109 -21.69 0.28 0.36
CA GLY A 109 -21.95 1.55 1.02
C GLY A 109 -22.42 2.62 0.03
N ASN A 110 -23.23 3.55 0.51
CA ASN A 110 -23.52 4.77 -0.24
C ASN A 110 -22.38 5.78 -0.09
N VAL A 111 -21.20 5.42 -0.60
CA VAL A 111 -19.96 6.17 -0.43
C VAL A 111 -19.90 7.34 -1.41
N PRO A 112 -19.69 8.58 -0.94
CA PRO A 112 -19.52 9.73 -1.83
C PRO A 112 -18.33 9.55 -2.79
N GLY A 113 -18.55 9.85 -4.07
CA GLY A 113 -17.51 9.85 -5.10
C GLY A 113 -17.30 8.51 -5.83
N ILE A 114 -18.03 7.45 -5.46
CA ILE A 114 -18.07 6.20 -6.23
C ILE A 114 -19.29 6.23 -7.17
N TYR A 115 -19.06 6.00 -8.46
CA TYR A 115 -20.11 6.15 -9.49
C TYR A 115 -20.65 4.82 -10.03
N ASN A 116 -19.97 3.70 -9.81
CA ASN A 116 -20.36 2.38 -10.32
C ASN A 116 -20.38 1.26 -9.24
N PRO A 117 -21.02 1.48 -8.07
CA PRO A 117 -20.95 0.54 -6.94
C PRO A 117 -21.50 -0.86 -7.28
N ASP A 118 -22.61 -0.96 -8.01
CA ASP A 118 -23.20 -2.26 -8.40
C ASP A 118 -22.29 -3.06 -9.34
N GLN A 119 -21.61 -2.37 -10.27
CA GLN A 119 -20.66 -3.00 -11.18
C GLN A 119 -19.43 -3.47 -10.41
N LEU A 120 -18.87 -2.62 -9.53
CA LEU A 120 -17.74 -2.99 -8.70
C LEU A 120 -18.06 -4.22 -7.83
N LEU A 121 -19.25 -4.27 -7.22
CA LEU A 121 -19.68 -5.42 -6.43
C LEU A 121 -19.72 -6.70 -7.28
N HIS A 122 -20.24 -6.61 -8.50
CA HIS A 122 -20.28 -7.73 -9.43
C HIS A 122 -18.87 -8.23 -9.81
N GLU A 123 -17.96 -7.31 -10.11
CA GLU A 123 -16.56 -7.63 -10.46
C GLU A 123 -15.82 -8.30 -9.30
N LEU A 124 -15.99 -7.81 -8.07
CA LEU A 124 -15.42 -8.41 -6.86
C LEU A 124 -15.89 -9.85 -6.65
N GLN A 125 -17.19 -10.09 -6.85
CA GLN A 125 -17.79 -11.43 -6.72
C GLN A 125 -17.32 -12.37 -7.84
N GLN A 126 -17.21 -11.87 -9.06
CA GLN A 126 -16.75 -12.65 -10.21
C GLN A 126 -15.28 -13.06 -10.08
N ALA A 127 -14.45 -12.16 -9.55
CA ALA A 127 -13.03 -12.43 -9.27
C ALA A 127 -12.80 -13.20 -7.96
N GLU A 128 -13.87 -13.56 -7.23
CA GLU A 128 -13.80 -14.28 -5.95
C GLU A 128 -12.88 -13.60 -4.92
N VAL A 129 -12.84 -12.26 -4.89
CA VAL A 129 -11.94 -11.50 -4.02
C VAL A 129 -12.29 -11.74 -2.54
N ASP A 130 -11.32 -12.25 -1.77
CA ASP A 130 -11.43 -12.44 -0.33
C ASP A 130 -11.40 -11.09 0.41
N GLY A 131 -12.14 -10.95 1.50
CA GLY A 131 -12.17 -9.71 2.30
C GLY A 131 -10.81 -9.30 2.87
N THR A 132 -9.92 -10.25 3.10
CA THR A 132 -8.55 -10.01 3.59
C THR A 132 -7.56 -9.76 2.45
N ALA A 133 -7.94 -10.05 1.20
CA ALA A 133 -7.06 -9.89 0.05
C ALA A 133 -6.61 -8.44 -0.09
N GLN A 134 -5.35 -8.22 -0.42
CA GLN A 134 -4.78 -6.90 -0.65
C GLN A 134 -4.55 -6.72 -2.15
N LEU A 135 -5.17 -5.70 -2.74
CA LEU A 135 -5.11 -5.39 -4.16
C LEU A 135 -4.47 -4.02 -4.38
N LEU A 136 -3.57 -3.90 -5.34
CA LEU A 136 -2.86 -2.62 -5.57
C LEU A 136 -3.70 -1.66 -6.43
N ILE A 137 -3.67 -0.35 -6.12
CA ILE A 137 -4.15 0.66 -7.06
C ILE A 137 -3.10 0.91 -8.17
N CYS A 138 -3.43 0.58 -9.42
CA CYS A 138 -2.45 0.56 -10.51
C CYS A 138 -2.22 1.91 -11.21
N ASN A 139 -3.14 2.85 -11.08
CA ASN A 139 -3.17 4.06 -11.92
C ASN A 139 -3.26 5.38 -11.13
N ALA A 140 -3.23 5.33 -9.80
CA ALA A 140 -3.24 6.51 -8.95
C ALA A 140 -2.05 6.50 -8.00
N VAL A 141 -1.50 7.68 -7.75
CA VAL A 141 -0.45 7.94 -6.76
C VAL A 141 -1.01 8.94 -5.77
N HIS A 142 -0.81 8.67 -4.48
CA HIS A 142 -1.33 9.47 -3.38
C HIS A 142 -0.18 10.06 -2.58
N ASP A 143 -0.39 11.27 -2.09
CA ASP A 143 0.52 11.92 -1.15
C ASP A 143 0.20 11.42 0.27
N LEU A 144 1.24 10.95 0.98
CA LEU A 144 1.16 10.50 2.36
C LEU A 144 2.18 11.27 3.22
N PRO A 145 1.76 11.94 4.31
CA PRO A 145 2.69 12.46 5.29
C PRO A 145 3.56 11.35 5.88
N TYR A 146 4.88 11.54 5.92
CA TYR A 146 5.78 10.50 6.47
C TYR A 146 5.46 10.14 7.93
N THR A 147 4.83 11.07 8.67
CA THR A 147 4.39 10.85 10.06
C THR A 147 3.28 9.84 10.21
N ASP A 148 2.55 9.54 9.13
CA ASP A 148 1.43 8.59 9.14
C ASP A 148 1.92 7.16 8.86
N ILE A 149 3.17 6.99 8.44
CA ILE A 149 3.82 5.70 8.29
C ILE A 149 4.09 5.12 9.68
N ARG A 150 3.54 3.92 9.94
CA ARG A 150 3.70 3.19 11.20
C ARG A 150 4.78 2.13 11.13
N HIS A 151 4.82 1.41 10.02
CA HIS A 151 5.71 0.27 9.85
C HIS A 151 6.29 0.25 8.43
N VAL A 152 7.58 0.00 8.33
CA VAL A 152 8.22 -0.43 7.08
C VAL A 152 8.29 -1.94 7.13
N LEU A 153 7.62 -2.62 6.20
CA LEU A 153 7.48 -4.06 6.22
C LEU A 153 8.76 -4.74 5.75
N THR A 154 9.11 -5.83 6.41
CA THR A 154 10.11 -6.77 5.91
C THR A 154 9.50 -7.73 4.89
N VAL A 155 10.32 -8.52 4.21
CA VAL A 155 9.84 -9.56 3.30
C VAL A 155 8.98 -10.58 4.04
N GLY A 156 9.35 -10.95 5.26
CA GLY A 156 8.58 -11.87 6.09
C GLY A 156 7.20 -11.33 6.45
N GLU A 157 7.12 -10.07 6.87
CA GLU A 157 5.86 -9.40 7.19
C GLU A 157 4.99 -9.18 5.95
N PHE A 158 5.59 -8.88 4.80
CA PHE A 158 4.84 -8.76 3.55
C PHE A 158 4.19 -10.06 3.12
N ARG A 159 4.88 -11.20 3.29
CA ARG A 159 4.34 -12.52 2.95
C ARG A 159 3.13 -12.92 3.81
N THR A 160 2.90 -12.27 4.94
CA THR A 160 1.68 -12.48 5.74
C THR A 160 0.50 -11.68 5.21
N LEU A 161 0.73 -10.71 4.33
CA LEU A 161 -0.33 -10.04 3.60
C LEU A 161 -0.91 -11.00 2.57
N ASN A 162 -2.23 -11.10 2.52
CA ASN A 162 -2.93 -11.87 1.50
C ASN A 162 -2.94 -11.09 0.17
N PHE A 163 -1.76 -10.80 -0.38
CA PHE A 163 -1.64 -9.98 -1.59
C PHE A 163 -1.97 -10.79 -2.83
N ASP A 164 -3.01 -10.39 -3.55
CA ASP A 164 -3.39 -10.99 -4.82
C ASP A 164 -2.68 -10.26 -5.95
N GLY A 165 -1.41 -10.59 -6.15
CA GLY A 165 -0.53 -9.90 -7.11
C GLY A 165 -0.91 -10.04 -8.58
N THR A 166 -1.98 -10.75 -8.89
CA THR A 166 -2.57 -10.80 -10.24
C THR A 166 -3.74 -9.84 -10.42
N LEU A 167 -4.28 -9.28 -9.33
CA LEU A 167 -5.43 -8.39 -9.35
C LEU A 167 -5.04 -6.98 -8.88
N ALA A 168 -5.55 -5.99 -9.61
CA ALA A 168 -5.38 -4.58 -9.27
C ALA A 168 -6.68 -3.81 -9.40
N VAL A 169 -6.69 -2.64 -8.76
CA VAL A 169 -7.79 -1.68 -8.81
C VAL A 169 -7.41 -0.51 -9.70
N ARG A 170 -8.29 -0.18 -10.65
CA ARG A 170 -8.19 1.04 -11.46
C ARG A 170 -9.19 2.08 -10.95
N LEU A 171 -8.70 3.23 -10.52
CA LEU A 171 -9.51 4.37 -10.07
C LEU A 171 -9.50 5.48 -11.12
N GLN A 172 -10.65 5.77 -11.73
CA GLN A 172 -10.79 6.79 -12.77
C GLN A 172 -11.05 8.18 -12.17
N ALA A 173 -10.76 9.23 -12.94
CA ALA A 173 -10.92 10.63 -12.51
C ALA A 173 -12.38 11.01 -12.22
N ASP A 174 -13.32 10.30 -12.83
CA ASP A 174 -14.76 10.45 -12.60
C ASP A 174 -15.25 9.59 -11.44
N GLY A 175 -14.37 8.96 -10.66
CA GLY A 175 -14.74 8.11 -9.52
C GLY A 175 -15.24 6.71 -9.87
N GLN A 176 -15.15 6.29 -11.14
CA GLN A 176 -15.35 4.88 -11.49
C GLN A 176 -14.20 4.01 -10.99
N THR A 177 -14.53 2.84 -10.44
CA THR A 177 -13.57 1.85 -9.95
C THR A 177 -13.81 0.50 -10.62
N ASN A 178 -12.76 -0.16 -11.13
CA ASN A 178 -12.86 -1.50 -11.70
C ASN A 178 -11.69 -2.40 -11.27
N ILE A 179 -11.94 -3.71 -11.19
CA ILE A 179 -10.89 -4.72 -11.00
C ILE A 179 -10.28 -5.08 -12.36
N ILE A 180 -8.95 -5.21 -12.41
CA ILE A 180 -8.21 -5.61 -13.61
C ILE A 180 -7.19 -6.69 -13.26
N GLU A 181 -6.94 -7.59 -14.22
CA GLU A 181 -5.80 -8.51 -14.18
C GLU A 181 -4.53 -7.76 -14.64
N THR A 182 -3.39 -8.04 -14.00
CA THR A 182 -2.09 -7.40 -14.27
C THR A 182 -1.09 -8.33 -14.94
#